data_AF-A0A8R1EHJ6-F1
#
_entry.id   AF-A0A8R1EHJ6-F1
#
_cell.length_a   1.000
_cell.length_b   1.000
_cell.length_c   1.000
_cell.angle_alpha   90.00
_cell.angle_beta   90.00
_cell.angle_gamma   90.00
#
_symmetry.space_group_name_H-M   'P 1'
#
loop_
_entity.id
_entity.type
_entity.pdbx_description
1 polymer ?
#
loop_
_entity_poly.entity_id
_entity_poly.type
_entity_poly.pdbx_seq_one_letter_code
_entity_poly.pdbx_strand_id
1 'polypeptide(L)' 'MSTLKERADGLLFTKNGLERNGCKDRHLIGALAWGIAFHHAGLTVEERECIEMAFREKSVIILVATSTLAS' A
#
# COMPACT_ATOMS: atom_id res chain seq x y z
N MET A 1 9.53 11.93 17.43
CA MET A 1 8.06 12.09 17.24
C MET A 1 7.67 12.48 15.81
N SER A 2 8.52 13.14 15.01
CA SER A 2 8.20 13.51 13.60
C SER A 2 7.99 12.31 12.67
N THR A 3 8.88 11.32 12.71
CA THR A 3 8.89 10.20 11.75
C THR A 3 7.68 9.27 11.85
N LEU A 4 7.10 9.11 13.04
CA LEU A 4 5.90 8.29 13.22
C LEU A 4 4.67 8.97 12.64
N LYS A 5 4.58 10.30 12.77
CA LYS A 5 3.49 11.08 12.18
C LYS A 5 3.57 11.05 10.65
N GLU A 6 4.75 11.28 10.10
CA GLU A 6 4.98 11.22 8.64
C GLU A 6 4.57 9.87 8.04
N ARG A 7 4.89 8.76 8.72
CA ARG A 7 4.45 7.43 8.28
C ARG A 7 2.95 7.25 8.37
N ALA A 8 2.32 7.70 9.46
CA ALA A 8 0.87 7.62 9.62
C ALA A 8 0.14 8.43 8.55
N ASP A 9 0.62 9.64 8.25
CA ASP A 9 0.08 10.51 7.21
C ASP A 9 0.25 9.86 5.82
N GLY A 10 1.41 9.25 5.56
CA GLY A 10 1.66 8.47 4.33
C GLY A 10 0.71 7.28 4.18
N LEU A 11 0.48 6.51 5.24
CA LEU A 11 -0.44 5.37 5.21
C LEU A 11 -1.89 5.81 4.99
N LEU A 12 -2.30 6.93 5.59
CA LEU A 12 -3.61 7.51 5.35
C LEU A 12 -3.75 7.98 3.90
N PHE A 13 -2.72 8.60 3.33
CA PHE A 13 -2.69 8.99 1.93
C PHE A 13 -2.83 7.78 1.00
N THR A 14 -2.07 6.71 1.23
CA THR A 14 -2.15 5.46 0.47
C THR A 14 -3.54 4.85 0.54
N LYS A 15 -4.12 4.73 1.75
CA LYS A 15 -5.48 4.21 1.93
C LYS A 15 -6.50 5.01 1.12
N ASN A 16 -6.47 6.33 1.23
CA ASN A 16 -7.37 7.20 0.48
C ASN A 16 -7.15 7.08 -1.04
N GLY A 17 -5.90 6.89 -1.49
CA GLY A 17 -5.57 6.61 -2.88
C GLY A 17 -6.23 5.35 -3.42
N LEU A 18 -6.10 4.24 -2.68
CA LEU A 18 -6.74 2.96 -3.03
C LEU A 18 -8.27 3.06 -3.03
N GLU A 19 -8.86 3.69 -2.02
CA GLU A 19 -10.33 3.87 -1.95
C GLU A 19 -10.85 4.71 -3.13
N ARG A 20 -10.15 5.77 -3.53
CA ARG A 20 -10.51 6.58 -4.72
C ARG A 20 -10.42 5.78 -6.03
N ASN A 21 -9.49 4.84 -6.12
CA ASN A 21 -9.38 3.93 -7.27
C ASN A 21 -10.40 2.79 -7.23
N GLY A 22 -11.29 2.76 -6.23
CA GLY A 22 -12.34 1.76 -6.10
C GLY A 22 -11.85 0.41 -5.57
N CYS A 23 -10.71 0.39 -4.86
CA CYS A 23 -10.14 -0.83 -4.33
C CYS A 23 -11.12 -1.55 -3.39
N LYS A 24 -11.45 -2.79 -3.74
CA LYS A 24 -12.38 -3.64 -2.99
C LYS A 24 -11.68 -4.65 -2.09
N ASP A 25 -10.36 -4.74 -2.15
CA ASP A 25 -9.59 -5.68 -1.34
C ASP A 25 -9.53 -5.21 0.12
N ARG A 26 -10.42 -5.76 0.94
CA ARG A 26 -10.52 -5.43 2.36
C ARG A 26 -9.30 -5.90 3.15
N HIS A 27 -8.60 -6.94 2.70
CA HIS A 27 -7.40 -7.43 3.36
C HIS A 27 -6.24 -6.47 3.14
N LEU A 28 -6.08 -5.95 1.92
CA LEU A 28 -5.11 -4.90 1.61
C LEU A 28 -5.37 -3.64 2.44
N ILE A 29 -6.61 -3.13 2.41
CA ILE A 29 -6.97 -1.91 3.15
C ILE A 29 -6.75 -2.08 4.66
N GLY A 30 -7.08 -3.24 5.23
CA GLY A 30 -6.85 -3.53 6.64
C GLY A 30 -5.37 -3.66 7.02
N ALA A 31 -4.55 -4.22 6.12
CA ALA A 31 -3.12 -4.40 6.36
C ALA A 31 -2.33 -3.08 6.41
N LEU A 32 -2.80 -2.04 5.69
CA LEU A 32 -2.15 -0.72 5.70
C LEU A 32 -2.06 -0.10 7.10
N ALA A 33 -3.00 -0.38 8.00
CA ALA A 33 -2.95 0.09 9.38
C ALA A 33 -1.68 -0.37 10.14
N TRP A 34 -1.05 -1.44 9.67
CA TRP A 34 0.16 -2.03 10.23
C TRP A 34 1.41 -1.73 9.39
N GLY A 35 1.29 -0.89 8.36
CA GLY A 35 2.37 -0.59 7.42
C GLY A 35 2.67 -1.76 6.46
N ILE A 36 1.69 -2.62 6.20
CA ILE A 36 1.83 -3.81 5.34
C ILE A 36 0.96 -3.64 4.10
N ALA A 37 1.46 -4.04 2.93
CA ALA A 37 0.70 -4.13 1.69
C ALA A 37 0.96 -5.44 0.93
N PHE A 38 0.03 -5.82 0.06
CA PHE A 38 0.10 -7.01 -0.80
C PHE A 38 0.08 -6.60 -2.27
N HIS A 39 1.07 -7.03 -3.04
CA HIS A 39 1.08 -6.87 -4.48
C HIS A 39 0.68 -8.19 -5.16
N HIS A 40 -0.48 -8.22 -5.80
CA HIS A 40 -0.98 -9.39 -6.53
C HIS A 40 -1.76 -8.97 -7.79
N ALA A 41 -1.98 -9.93 -8.70
CA ALA A 41 -2.62 -9.71 -10.00
C ALA A 41 -4.10 -9.30 -9.94
N GLY A 42 -4.72 -9.37 -8.74
CA GLY A 42 -6.10 -8.93 -8.53
C GLY A 42 -6.24 -7.42 -8.39
N LEU A 43 -5.13 -6.70 -8.27
CA LEU A 43 -5.10 -5.23 -8.20
C LEU A 43 -4.98 -4.61 -9.58
N THR A 44 -5.60 -3.44 -9.77
CA THR A 44 -5.39 -2.63 -10.97
C THR A 44 -3.94 -2.16 -11.05
N VAL A 45 -3.53 -1.60 -12.19
CA VAL A 45 -2.17 -1.05 -12.34
C VAL A 45 -1.97 0.11 -11.37
N GLU A 46 -2.98 0.98 -11.24
CA GLU A 46 -2.96 2.17 -10.40
C GLU A 46 -2.90 1.81 -8.90
N GLU A 47 -3.60 0.75 -8.49
CA GLU A 47 -3.52 0.23 -7.12
C GLU A 47 -2.14 -0.34 -6.79
N ARG A 48 -1.53 -1.07 -7.74
CA ARG A 48 -0.16 -1.60 -7.61
C ARG A 48 0.86 -0.47 -7.51
N GLU A 49 0.78 0.52 -8.39
CA GLU A 49 1.66 1.70 -8.34
C GLU A 49 1.53 2.46 -7.01
N CYS A 50 0.31 2.58 -6.48
CA CYS A 50 0.06 3.25 -5.22
C CYS A 50 0.77 2.57 -4.03
N ILE A 51 0.67 1.24 -3.90
CA ILE A 51 1.31 0.51 -2.80
C ILE A 51 2.83 0.39 -2.97
N GLU A 52 3.33 0.33 -4.20
CA GLU A 52 4.76 0.34 -4.49
C GLU A 52 5.40 1.68 -4.15
N MET A 53 4.76 2.79 -4.50
CA MET A 53 5.21 4.12 -4.14
C MET A 53 5.24 4.30 -2.62
N ALA A 54 4.19 3.86 -1.92
CA ALA A 54 4.14 3.87 -0.46
C ALA A 54 5.30 3.06 0.18
N PHE A 55 5.69 1.95 -0.45
CA PHE A 55 6.85 1.17 0.00
C PHE A 55 8.18 1.91 -0.24
N ARG A 56 8.36 2.53 -1.42
CA ARG A 56 9.54 3.35 -1.74
C ARG A 56 9.68 4.54 -0.76
N GLU A 57 8.57 5.13 -0.36
CA GLU A 57 8.48 6.24 0.60
C GLU A 57 8.57 5.80 2.06
N LYS A 58 8.61 4.48 2.33
CA LYS A 58 8.72 3.89 3.68
C LYS A 58 7.51 4.18 4.59
N SER A 59 6.36 4.55 4.03
CA SER A 59 5.08 4.59 4.75
C SER A 59 4.53 3.17 4.90
N VAL A 60 4.54 2.39 3.81
CA VAL A 60 4.49 0.92 3.87
C VAL A 60 5.91 0.41 4.13
N ILE A 61 6.08 -0.43 5.15
CA ILE A 61 7.38 -0.96 5.58
C ILE A 61 7.57 -2.43 5.18
N ILE A 62 6.48 -3.13 4.86
CA ILE A 62 6.49 -4.50 4.35
C ILE A 62 5.59 -4.57 3.13
N LEU A 63 6.16 -4.96 1.99
CA LEU A 63 5.42 -5.27 0.76
C LEU A 63 5.59 -6.75 0.44
N VAL A 64 4.49 -7.51 0.48
CA VAL A 64 4.48 -8.94 0.13
C VAL A 64 3.98 -9.10 -1.30
N ALA A 65 4.68 -9.88 -2.12
CA ALA A 65 4.32 -10.06 -3.53
C ALA A 65 4.31 -11.53 -3.94
N THR A 66 3.45 -11.88 -4.90
CA THR A 66 3.51 -13.17 -5.60
C THR A 66 4.66 -13.17 -6.63
N SER A 67 5.14 -14.36 -7.01
CA SER A 67 6.29 -14.55 -7.91
C SER A 67 6.17 -13.85 -9.27
N THR A 68 4.97 -13.49 -9.71
CA THR A 68 4.71 -12.71 -10.93
C THR A 68 5.22 -11.26 -10.89
N LEU A 69 5.63 -10.73 -9.72
CA LEU A 69 6.24 -9.39 -9.60
C LEU A 69 7.77 -9.42 -9.65
N ALA A 70 8.43 -10.57 -9.46
CA ALA A 70 9.87 -10.63 -9.23
C ALA A 70 10.73 -10.52 -10.51
N SER A 71 10.24 -9.85 -11.56
CA SER A 71 10.96 -9.64 -12.84
C SER A 71 11.34 -8.17 -13.03
#